data_AF-A0A432QI99-F1
#
_entry.id   AF-A0A432QI99-F1
#
_cell.length_a   1.000
_cell.length_b   1.000
_cell.length_c   1.000
_cell.angle_alpha   90.00
_cell.angle_beta   90.00
_cell.angle_gamma   90.00
#
_symmetry.space_group_name_H-M   'P 1'
#
loop_
_entity.id
_entity.type
_entity.pdbx_description
1 polymer ?
#
loop_
_entity_poly.entity_id
_entity_poly.type
_entity_poly.pdbx_seq_one_letter_code
_entity_poly.pdbx_strand_id
1 'polypeptide(L)'
;MMHRIHFLFLAFLLAAIPMAVTQPAQAKKTTPVTITLPASALFQTIQQLLPLPIEQNSRQFQGTITLDSVSKLAIHDNLVSVQGMVSGKNMRVTTNIGGQDIQLKLGKLVLPVTCDITLRYNRKTQTLFLRPRFQNPEHGQSNSAKTLLPLLNGLGKKEYPVKLGNISPFQTRIGTRTVSVQMEPVDIKAVKNAMILKLRPVVGKSR
;
A
#
# COMPACT_ATOMS: atom_id res chain seq x y z
N MET A 1 63.43 52.85 9.31
CA MET A 1 62.07 52.88 8.72
C MET A 1 61.83 51.75 7.70
N MET A 2 62.66 50.69 7.64
CA MET A 2 62.54 49.58 6.66
C MET A 2 62.07 48.23 7.25
N HIS A 3 61.95 48.08 8.58
CA HIS A 3 61.52 46.81 9.21
C HIS A 3 60.01 46.67 9.43
N ARG A 4 59.22 47.75 9.31
CA ARG A 4 57.76 47.72 9.48
C ARG A 4 57.00 47.25 8.23
N ILE A 5 57.64 47.30 7.05
CA ILE A 5 57.01 46.96 5.76
C ILE A 5 57.01 45.44 5.51
N HIS A 6 58.02 44.71 6.01
CA HIS A 6 58.05 43.24 5.89
C HIS A 6 57.06 42.53 6.82
N PHE A 7 56.71 43.14 7.95
CA PHE A 7 55.72 42.57 8.87
C PHE A 7 54.29 42.64 8.31
N LEU A 8 53.97 43.70 7.56
CA LEU A 8 52.68 43.87 6.87
C LEU A 8 52.51 42.92 5.68
N PHE A 9 53.60 42.60 4.97
CA PHE A 9 53.56 41.65 3.85
C PHE A 9 53.37 40.19 4.30
N LEU A 10 53.94 39.82 5.46
CA LEU A 10 53.78 38.46 6.02
C LEU A 10 52.35 38.24 6.57
N ALA A 11 51.71 39.27 7.12
CA ALA A 11 50.33 39.21 7.58
C ALA A 11 49.31 39.07 6.43
N PHE A 12 49.61 39.64 5.26
CA PHE A 12 48.73 39.52 4.09
C PHE A 12 48.82 38.13 3.42
N LEU A 13 49.98 37.47 3.49
CA LEU A 13 50.17 36.13 2.93
C LEU A 13 49.48 35.03 3.76
N LEU A 14 49.28 35.23 5.06
CA LEU A 14 48.57 34.28 5.93
C LEU A 14 47.04 34.39 5.84
N ALA A 15 46.51 35.49 5.29
CA ALA A 15 45.06 35.69 5.11
C ALA A 15 44.54 35.11 3.78
N ALA A 16 45.42 34.60 2.91
CA ALA A 16 45.09 34.00 1.62
C ALA A 16 45.04 32.46 1.68
N ILE A 17 44.80 31.86 2.85
CA ILE A 17 44.47 30.43 2.91
C ILE A 17 43.06 30.30 2.34
N PRO A 18 42.87 29.67 1.17
CA PRO A 18 41.54 29.41 0.66
C PRO A 18 40.84 28.54 1.69
N MET A 19 39.75 29.06 2.28
CA MET A 19 38.77 28.23 2.97
C MET A 19 38.32 27.18 1.96
N ALA A 20 38.94 26.00 2.02
CA ALA A 20 38.49 24.83 1.31
C ALA A 20 37.07 24.58 1.82
N VAL A 21 36.09 25.00 1.03
CA VAL A 21 34.69 24.69 1.24
C VAL A 21 34.63 23.17 1.17
N THR A 22 34.65 22.53 2.33
CA THR A 22 34.37 21.11 2.46
C THR A 22 32.92 20.92 2.09
N GLN A 23 32.66 20.73 0.79
CA GLN A 23 31.36 20.25 0.35
C GLN A 23 31.14 18.91 1.07
N PRO A 24 30.10 18.78 1.91
CA PRO A 24 29.80 17.51 2.51
C PRO A 24 29.58 16.52 1.37
N ALA A 25 30.36 15.43 1.38
CA ALA A 25 30.19 14.35 0.44
C ALA A 25 28.75 13.86 0.56
N GLN A 26 27.90 14.25 -0.39
CA GLN A 26 26.58 13.68 -0.51
C GLN A 26 26.79 12.22 -0.86
N ALA A 27 26.59 11.33 0.12
CA ALA A 27 26.53 9.90 -0.11
C ALA A 27 25.60 9.68 -1.31
N LYS A 28 26.15 9.18 -2.43
CA LYS A 28 25.38 8.90 -3.65
C LYS A 28 24.21 8.02 -3.25
N LYS A 29 23.00 8.59 -3.25
CA LYS A 29 21.78 7.81 -2.97
C LYS A 29 21.67 6.74 -4.04
N THR A 30 21.70 5.48 -3.63
CA THR A 30 21.57 4.33 -4.54
C THR A 30 20.34 4.48 -5.43
N THR A 31 20.53 4.28 -6.74
CA THR A 31 19.47 4.38 -7.73
C THR A 31 18.38 3.34 -7.44
N PRO A 32 17.08 3.72 -7.43
CA PRO A 32 16.00 2.76 -7.24
C PRO A 32 15.94 1.73 -8.39
N VAL A 33 15.67 0.48 -8.03
CA VAL A 33 15.29 -0.60 -8.94
C VAL A 33 13.78 -0.53 -9.18
N THR A 34 13.34 -0.84 -10.40
CA THR A 34 11.91 -0.92 -10.74
C THR A 34 11.50 -2.38 -10.88
N ILE A 35 10.48 -2.78 -10.14
CA ILE A 35 9.80 -4.06 -10.29
C ILE A 35 8.43 -3.80 -10.91
N THR A 36 8.15 -4.50 -12.00
CA THR A 36 6.85 -4.48 -12.68
C THR A 36 6.11 -5.76 -12.34
N LEU A 37 4.98 -5.66 -11.64
CA LEU A 37 4.10 -6.77 -11.34
C LEU A 37 2.90 -6.73 -12.28
N PRO A 38 2.79 -7.66 -13.26
CA PRO A 38 1.64 -7.72 -14.15
C PRO A 38 0.34 -8.02 -13.39
N ALA A 39 -0.80 -7.55 -13.91
CA ALA A 39 -2.10 -7.84 -13.33
C ALA A 39 -2.37 -9.35 -13.23
N SER A 40 -1.90 -10.15 -14.18
CA SER A 40 -2.01 -11.61 -14.15
C SER A 40 -1.26 -12.25 -12.97
N ALA A 41 -0.03 -11.78 -12.69
CA ALA A 41 0.74 -12.24 -11.55
C ALA A 41 0.04 -11.86 -10.24
N LEU A 42 -0.45 -10.61 -10.13
CA LEU A 42 -1.20 -10.17 -8.95
C LEU A 42 -2.49 -11.00 -8.75
N PHE A 43 -3.22 -11.26 -9.84
CA PHE A 43 -4.42 -12.10 -9.81
C PHE A 43 -4.12 -13.52 -9.31
N GLN A 44 -3.07 -14.17 -9.83
CA GLN A 44 -2.65 -15.49 -9.38
C GLN A 44 -2.24 -15.49 -7.90
N THR A 45 -1.47 -14.49 -7.46
CA THR A 45 -1.10 -14.34 -6.04
C THR A 45 -2.34 -14.20 -5.17
N ILE A 46 -3.30 -13.35 -5.54
CA ILE A 46 -4.54 -13.20 -4.77
C ILE A 46 -5.31 -14.51 -4.72
N GLN A 47 -5.43 -15.23 -5.84
CA GLN A 47 -6.13 -16.52 -5.89
C GLN A 47 -5.54 -17.54 -4.91
N GLN A 48 -4.22 -17.57 -4.74
CA GLN A 48 -3.55 -18.46 -3.79
C GLN A 48 -3.77 -18.10 -2.32
N LEU A 49 -4.16 -16.86 -2.05
CA LEU A 49 -4.41 -16.38 -0.69
C LEU A 49 -5.88 -16.52 -0.27
N LEU A 50 -6.77 -16.92 -1.18
CA LEU A 50 -8.18 -17.10 -0.89
C LEU A 50 -8.43 -18.35 -0.02
N PRO A 51 -9.47 -18.34 0.85
CA PRO A 51 -10.38 -17.22 1.11
C PRO A 51 -9.74 -16.14 1.99
N LEU A 52 -10.00 -14.87 1.68
CA LEU A 52 -9.42 -13.73 2.39
C LEU A 52 -10.44 -13.10 3.36
N PRO A 53 -10.15 -13.04 4.67
CA PRO A 53 -11.03 -12.35 5.63
C PRO A 53 -11.05 -10.84 5.38
N ILE A 54 -12.23 -10.23 5.48
CA ILE A 54 -12.44 -8.79 5.38
C ILE A 54 -12.75 -8.25 6.78
N GLU A 55 -11.80 -7.50 7.34
CA GLU A 55 -11.93 -6.89 8.66
C GLU A 55 -13.05 -5.85 8.70
N GLN A 56 -13.98 -6.02 9.63
CA GLN A 56 -15.10 -5.11 9.83
C GLN A 56 -14.94 -4.30 11.11
N ASN A 57 -14.75 -2.99 10.98
CA ASN A 57 -14.65 -2.08 12.13
C ASN A 57 -15.94 -1.25 12.29
N SER A 58 -17.11 -1.89 12.31
CA SER A 58 -18.40 -1.22 12.50
C SER A 58 -19.22 -1.89 13.60
N ARG A 59 -19.85 -1.10 14.48
CA ARG A 59 -20.77 -1.63 15.49
C ARG A 59 -22.14 -2.03 14.92
N GLN A 60 -22.51 -1.46 13.77
CA GLN A 60 -23.78 -1.70 13.08
C GLN A 60 -23.83 -3.06 12.37
N PHE A 61 -22.68 -3.60 11.95
CA PHE A 61 -22.58 -4.89 11.28
C PHE A 61 -21.66 -5.81 12.07
N GLN A 62 -22.17 -6.99 12.44
CA GLN A 62 -21.43 -8.03 13.13
C GLN A 62 -21.44 -9.31 12.28
N GLY A 63 -20.38 -10.09 12.37
CA GLY A 63 -20.21 -11.35 11.65
C GLY A 63 -18.80 -11.49 11.10
N THR A 64 -18.61 -12.48 10.23
CA THR A 64 -17.36 -12.67 9.50
C THR A 64 -17.65 -12.55 8.02
N ILE A 65 -16.86 -11.75 7.32
CA ILE A 65 -16.93 -11.61 5.87
C ILE A 65 -15.65 -12.14 5.26
N THR A 66 -15.77 -12.94 4.20
CA THR A 66 -14.65 -13.46 3.43
C THR A 66 -14.84 -13.17 1.95
N LEU A 67 -13.76 -12.77 1.28
CA LEU A 67 -13.65 -12.85 -0.17
C LEU A 67 -13.31 -14.30 -0.51
N ASP A 68 -14.25 -15.00 -1.12
CA ASP A 68 -14.13 -16.44 -1.39
C ASP A 68 -13.52 -16.71 -2.76
N SER A 69 -13.84 -15.88 -3.75
CA SER A 69 -13.33 -16.02 -5.11
C SER A 69 -13.09 -14.67 -5.78
N VAL A 70 -12.13 -14.65 -6.70
CA VAL A 70 -11.87 -13.54 -7.62
C VAL A 70 -11.90 -14.09 -9.04
N SER A 71 -12.83 -13.59 -9.85
CA SER A 71 -13.04 -14.04 -11.22
C SER A 71 -12.36 -13.13 -12.24
N LYS A 72 -12.21 -11.83 -11.92
CA LYS A 72 -11.50 -10.86 -12.76
C LYS A 72 -10.72 -9.86 -11.91
N LEU A 73 -9.56 -9.45 -12.43
CA LEU A 73 -8.77 -8.36 -11.91
C LEU A 73 -8.22 -7.53 -13.07
N ALA A 74 -8.37 -6.22 -12.98
CA ALA A 74 -7.79 -5.27 -13.92
C ALA A 74 -7.08 -4.14 -13.17
N ILE A 75 -6.03 -3.59 -13.78
CA ILE A 75 -5.26 -2.48 -13.20
C ILE A 75 -5.17 -1.36 -14.24
N HIS A 76 -5.50 -0.14 -13.83
CA HIS A 76 -5.31 1.07 -14.63
C HIS A 76 -5.33 2.30 -13.73
N ASP A 77 -4.56 3.36 -14.06
CA ASP A 77 -4.68 4.69 -13.45
C ASP A 77 -4.77 4.75 -11.90
N ASN A 78 -3.87 4.04 -11.22
CA ASN A 78 -3.88 3.86 -9.76
C ASN A 78 -5.15 3.21 -9.18
N LEU A 79 -5.88 2.47 -10.00
CA LEU A 79 -7.09 1.75 -9.67
C LEU A 79 -6.93 0.26 -9.98
N VAL A 80 -7.41 -0.57 -9.06
CA VAL A 80 -7.50 -2.02 -9.22
C VAL A 80 -8.97 -2.41 -9.16
N SER A 81 -9.52 -2.84 -10.28
CA SER A 81 -10.89 -3.36 -10.36
C SER A 81 -10.89 -4.86 -10.13
N VAL A 82 -11.78 -5.31 -9.26
CA VAL A 82 -11.92 -6.73 -8.88
C VAL A 82 -13.38 -7.15 -9.00
N GLN A 83 -13.61 -8.30 -9.63
CA GLN A 83 -14.90 -8.99 -9.60
C GLN A 83 -14.74 -10.32 -8.88
N GLY A 84 -15.67 -10.66 -8.00
CA GLY A 84 -15.55 -11.84 -7.15
C GLY A 84 -16.80 -12.20 -6.37
N MET A 85 -16.67 -13.21 -5.52
CA MET A 85 -17.72 -13.63 -4.59
C MET A 85 -17.29 -13.34 -3.16
N VAL A 86 -18.16 -12.71 -2.41
CA VAL A 86 -18.00 -12.48 -0.97
C VAL A 86 -19.05 -13.29 -0.23
N SER A 87 -18.65 -13.99 0.83
CA SER A 87 -19.59 -14.60 1.77
C SER A 87 -19.51 -13.96 3.14
N GLY A 88 -20.64 -14.03 3.85
CA GLY A 88 -20.76 -13.62 5.23
C GLY A 88 -21.35 -14.76 6.06
N LYS A 89 -20.85 -14.93 7.28
CA LYS A 89 -21.34 -15.92 8.26
C LYS A 89 -21.72 -15.23 9.57
N ASN A 90 -22.76 -15.74 10.21
CA ASN A 90 -23.30 -15.23 11.48
C ASN A 90 -23.60 -13.73 11.45
N MET A 91 -24.10 -13.26 10.30
CA MET A 91 -24.26 -11.85 10.03
C MET A 91 -25.44 -11.28 10.82
N ARG A 92 -25.21 -10.16 11.51
CA ARG A 92 -26.22 -9.39 12.23
C ARG A 92 -26.10 -7.92 11.91
N VAL A 93 -27.24 -7.25 11.77
CA VAL A 93 -27.31 -5.82 11.49
C VAL A 93 -28.15 -5.14 12.56
N THR A 94 -27.62 -4.10 13.17
CA THR A 94 -28.39 -3.22 14.05
C THR A 94 -28.89 -2.04 13.23
N THR A 95 -30.21 -1.89 13.14
CA THR A 95 -30.89 -0.80 12.43
C THR A 95 -31.85 -0.08 13.38
N ASN A 96 -32.05 1.22 13.20
CA ASN A 96 -33.03 1.97 13.99
C ASN A 96 -34.35 2.04 13.22
N ILE A 97 -35.44 1.55 13.82
CA ILE A 97 -36.79 1.59 13.25
C ILE A 97 -37.71 2.23 14.30
N GLY A 98 -38.30 3.37 13.96
CA GLY A 98 -39.20 4.09 14.87
C GLY A 98 -38.54 4.55 16.17
N GLY A 99 -37.24 4.87 16.15
CA GLY A 99 -36.48 5.26 17.34
C GLY A 99 -35.93 4.09 18.16
N GLN A 100 -36.26 2.84 17.83
CA GLN A 100 -35.75 1.65 18.51
C GLN A 100 -34.68 0.94 17.68
N ASP A 101 -33.59 0.53 18.34
CA ASP A 101 -32.57 -0.29 17.71
C ASP A 101 -33.03 -1.75 17.63
N ILE A 102 -33.21 -2.25 16.41
CA ILE A 102 -33.59 -3.62 16.09
C ILE A 102 -32.38 -4.35 15.54
N GLN A 103 -32.10 -5.53 16.11
CA GLN A 103 -31.05 -6.42 15.62
C GLN A 103 -31.63 -7.48 14.69
N LEU A 104 -31.30 -7.38 13.40
CA LEU A 104 -31.70 -8.32 12.36
C LEU A 104 -30.63 -9.41 12.21
N LYS A 105 -31.02 -10.68 12.34
CA LYS A 105 -30.15 -11.84 12.08
C LYS A 105 -30.26 -12.22 10.61
N LEU A 106 -29.18 -12.03 9.85
CA LEU A 106 -29.10 -12.39 8.43
C LEU A 106 -28.50 -13.79 8.19
N GLY A 107 -27.78 -14.35 9.17
CA GLY A 107 -27.24 -15.70 9.09
C GLY A 107 -26.08 -15.80 8.10
N LYS A 108 -26.25 -16.60 7.03
CA LYS A 108 -25.25 -16.81 5.97
C LYS A 108 -25.68 -16.07 4.71
N LEU A 109 -24.73 -15.39 4.07
CA LEU A 109 -24.93 -14.71 2.79
C LEU A 109 -23.78 -15.00 1.84
N VAL A 110 -24.07 -15.00 0.54
CA VAL A 110 -23.10 -15.16 -0.54
C VAL A 110 -23.52 -14.21 -1.65
N LEU A 111 -22.61 -13.34 -2.10
CA LEU A 111 -22.93 -12.26 -3.03
C LEU A 111 -21.81 -12.08 -4.06
N PRO A 112 -22.17 -11.90 -5.34
CA PRO A 112 -21.24 -11.36 -6.31
C PRO A 112 -20.99 -9.89 -6.01
N VAL A 113 -19.74 -9.46 -6.11
CA VAL A 113 -19.34 -8.05 -5.93
C VAL A 113 -18.40 -7.60 -7.03
N THR A 114 -18.55 -6.33 -7.42
CA THR A 114 -17.55 -5.60 -8.19
C THR A 114 -17.03 -4.47 -7.32
N CYS A 115 -15.72 -4.37 -7.19
CA CYS A 115 -15.05 -3.40 -6.33
C CYS A 115 -13.89 -2.74 -7.06
N ASP A 116 -13.89 -1.41 -7.06
CA ASP A 116 -12.79 -0.60 -7.55
C ASP A 116 -11.95 -0.10 -6.37
N ILE A 117 -10.67 -0.43 -6.35
CA ILE A 117 -9.75 -0.08 -5.26
C ILE A 117 -8.81 1.00 -5.76
N THR A 118 -8.97 2.22 -5.26
CA THR A 118 -8.01 3.29 -5.52
C THR A 118 -6.78 3.13 -4.63
N LEU A 119 -5.60 3.23 -5.23
CA LEU A 119 -4.30 3.10 -4.58
C LEU A 119 -3.65 4.46 -4.40
N ARG A 120 -3.15 4.73 -3.20
CA ARG A 120 -2.41 5.96 -2.89
C ARG A 120 -1.21 5.65 -2.01
N TYR A 121 -0.02 5.81 -2.56
CA TYR A 121 1.22 5.59 -1.81
C TYR A 121 1.67 6.87 -1.10
N ASN A 122 1.89 6.80 0.21
CA ASN A 122 2.52 7.85 0.99
C ASN A 122 3.98 7.49 1.25
N ARG A 123 4.88 8.19 0.56
CA ARG A 123 6.33 7.98 0.67
C ARG A 123 6.90 8.29 2.05
N LYS A 124 6.35 9.30 2.77
CA LYS A 124 6.88 9.70 4.09
C LYS A 124 6.63 8.62 5.14
N THR A 125 5.46 7.99 5.10
CA THR A 125 5.05 6.94 6.05
C THR A 125 5.24 5.53 5.51
N GLN A 126 5.75 5.40 4.28
CA GLN A 126 5.89 4.14 3.54
C GLN A 126 4.61 3.28 3.59
N THR A 127 3.46 3.94 3.42
CA THR A 127 2.15 3.30 3.55
C THR A 127 1.43 3.36 2.23
N LEU A 128 0.96 2.20 1.75
CA LEU A 128 0.03 2.13 0.64
C LEU A 128 -1.39 2.18 1.21
N PHE A 129 -2.15 3.21 0.86
CA PHE A 129 -3.56 3.31 1.22
C PHE A 129 -4.40 2.70 0.11
N LEU A 130 -5.31 1.82 0.48
CA LEU A 130 -6.28 1.20 -0.41
C LEU A 130 -7.65 1.75 -0.06
N ARG A 131 -8.37 2.32 -1.04
CA ARG A 131 -9.73 2.80 -0.86
C ARG A 131 -10.68 2.01 -1.76
N PRO A 132 -11.41 1.03 -1.22
CA PRO A 132 -12.38 0.29 -1.99
C PRO A 132 -13.61 1.14 -2.30
N ARG A 133 -14.25 0.87 -3.44
CA ARG A 133 -15.55 1.40 -3.84
C ARG A 133 -16.32 0.26 -4.48
N PHE A 134 -17.33 -0.22 -3.79
CA PHE A 134 -18.21 -1.24 -4.32
C PHE A 134 -19.18 -0.62 -5.31
N GLN A 135 -19.38 -1.27 -6.45
CA GLN A 135 -20.39 -0.86 -7.41
C GLN A 135 -21.77 -1.31 -6.92
N ASN A 136 -22.80 -0.51 -7.24
CA ASN A 136 -24.16 -0.87 -6.88
C ASN A 136 -24.59 -2.11 -7.68
N PRO A 137 -25.33 -3.04 -7.06
CA PRO A 137 -25.91 -4.17 -7.77
C PRO A 137 -26.88 -3.66 -8.84
N GLU A 138 -26.76 -4.16 -10.06
CA GLU A 138 -27.62 -3.75 -11.17
C GLU A 138 -29.10 -4.11 -10.93
N HIS A 139 -29.99 -3.39 -11.62
CA HIS A 139 -31.43 -3.66 -11.58
C HIS A 139 -31.74 -5.10 -12.01
N GLY A 140 -32.29 -5.90 -11.10
CA GLY A 140 -32.59 -7.32 -11.31
C GLY A 140 -31.93 -8.25 -10.28
N GLN A 141 -30.96 -7.75 -9.48
CA GLN A 141 -30.39 -8.54 -8.38
C GLN A 141 -31.36 -8.65 -7.19
N SER A 142 -31.25 -9.76 -6.46
CA SER A 142 -32.14 -10.14 -5.36
C SER A 142 -32.25 -9.06 -4.27
N ASN A 143 -33.39 -9.03 -3.55
CA ASN A 143 -33.61 -8.10 -2.43
C ASN A 143 -32.47 -8.13 -1.39
N SER A 144 -31.80 -9.27 -1.22
CA SER A 144 -30.65 -9.44 -0.33
C SER A 144 -29.46 -8.54 -0.69
N ALA A 145 -29.21 -8.29 -1.98
CA ALA A 145 -28.13 -7.41 -2.44
C ALA A 145 -28.42 -5.94 -2.06
N LYS A 146 -29.68 -5.50 -2.17
CA LYS A 146 -30.10 -4.14 -1.79
C LYS A 146 -29.99 -3.91 -0.28
N THR A 147 -30.33 -4.90 0.55
CA THR A 147 -30.23 -4.82 2.01
C THR A 147 -28.78 -4.68 2.51
N LEU A 148 -27.80 -5.13 1.72
CA LEU A 148 -26.38 -5.16 2.11
C LEU A 148 -25.55 -4.04 1.48
N LEU A 149 -26.16 -3.22 0.62
CA LEU A 149 -25.55 -1.99 0.12
C LEU A 149 -24.98 -1.09 1.24
N PRO A 150 -25.68 -0.85 2.37
CA PRO A 150 -25.12 -0.03 3.44
C PRO A 150 -23.84 -0.61 4.05
N LEU A 151 -23.73 -1.94 4.13
CA LEU A 151 -22.54 -2.64 4.60
C LEU A 151 -21.36 -2.44 3.62
N LEU A 152 -21.58 -2.75 2.34
CA LEU A 152 -20.57 -2.59 1.29
C LEU A 152 -20.12 -1.13 1.18
N ASN A 153 -21.06 -0.19 1.26
CA ASN A 153 -20.76 1.24 1.31
C ASN A 153 -19.99 1.63 2.58
N GLY A 154 -20.27 1.00 3.72
CA GLY A 154 -19.52 1.20 4.96
C GLY A 154 -18.05 0.81 4.83
N LEU A 155 -17.76 -0.30 4.13
CA LEU A 155 -16.39 -0.71 3.79
C LEU A 155 -15.73 0.29 2.83
N GLY A 156 -16.47 0.83 1.85
CA GLY A 156 -15.94 1.76 0.86
C GLY A 156 -15.64 3.19 1.33
N LYS A 157 -16.08 3.58 2.54
CA LYS A 157 -15.87 4.94 3.08
C LYS A 157 -14.50 5.14 3.72
N LYS A 158 -13.73 4.08 3.93
CA LYS A 158 -12.47 4.11 4.67
C LYS A 158 -11.29 3.80 3.76
N GLU A 159 -10.15 4.39 4.09
CA GLU A 159 -8.87 3.93 3.55
C GLU A 159 -8.30 2.84 4.46
N TYR A 160 -7.74 1.82 3.85
CA TYR A 160 -7.08 0.70 4.51
C TYR A 160 -5.57 0.88 4.35
N PRO A 161 -4.84 1.23 5.43
CA PRO A 161 -3.40 1.42 5.36
C PRO A 161 -2.67 0.08 5.36
N VAL A 162 -1.86 -0.16 4.34
CA VAL A 162 -0.88 -1.25 4.28
C VAL A 162 0.49 -0.64 4.49
N LYS A 163 1.05 -0.85 5.69
CA LYS A 163 2.40 -0.42 6.01
C LYS A 163 3.39 -1.32 5.26
N LEU A 164 4.17 -0.71 4.38
CA LEU A 164 5.21 -1.40 3.63
C LEU A 164 6.53 -1.13 4.35
N GLY A 165 6.90 -2.04 5.25
CA GLY A 165 8.21 -2.03 5.91
C GLY A 165 9.34 -2.39 4.94
N ASN A 166 10.48 -2.83 5.48
CA ASN A 166 11.58 -3.34 4.64
C ASN A 166 11.10 -4.57 3.87
N ILE A 167 11.09 -4.47 2.54
CA ILE A 167 10.72 -5.56 1.65
C ILE A 167 12.00 -6.30 1.27
N SER A 168 12.00 -7.63 1.32
CA SER A 168 13.14 -8.44 0.90
C SER A 168 12.78 -9.25 -0.35
N PRO A 169 12.63 -8.60 -1.53
CA PRO A 169 12.17 -9.28 -2.74
C PRO A 169 13.19 -10.28 -3.28
N PHE A 170 14.46 -10.19 -2.87
CA PHE A 170 15.53 -11.07 -3.34
C PHE A 170 16.18 -11.77 -2.14
N GLN A 171 16.01 -13.09 -2.10
CA GLN A 171 16.77 -13.98 -1.24
C GLN A 171 17.50 -14.96 -2.14
N THR A 172 18.82 -15.01 -2.02
CA THR A 172 19.65 -15.95 -2.79
C THR A 172 20.63 -16.64 -1.87
N ARG A 173 21.09 -17.83 -2.27
CA ARG A 173 22.12 -18.58 -1.54
C ARG A 173 23.43 -18.51 -2.32
N ILE A 174 24.48 -18.02 -1.69
CA ILE A 174 25.84 -17.97 -2.23
C ILE A 174 26.72 -18.87 -1.35
N GLY A 175 27.09 -20.04 -1.87
CA GLY A 175 27.77 -21.08 -1.11
C GLY A 175 26.92 -21.56 0.07
N THR A 176 27.39 -21.33 1.29
CA THR A 176 26.68 -21.68 2.53
C THR A 176 25.86 -20.53 3.12
N ARG A 177 25.93 -19.33 2.55
CA ARG A 177 25.30 -18.12 3.10
C ARG A 177 24.04 -17.74 2.33
N THR A 178 22.97 -17.44 3.06
CA THR A 178 21.79 -16.79 2.50
C THR A 178 22.02 -15.29 2.51
N VAL A 179 21.92 -14.66 1.34
CA VAL A 179 22.00 -13.21 1.16
C VAL A 179 20.60 -12.69 0.88
N SER A 180 20.13 -11.79 1.74
CA SER A 180 18.86 -11.08 1.58
C SER A 180 19.16 -9.62 1.25
N VAL A 181 18.59 -9.11 0.16
CA VAL A 181 18.70 -7.69 -0.19
C VAL A 181 17.47 -6.96 0.35
N GLN A 182 17.67 -6.20 1.43
CA GLN A 182 16.62 -5.35 1.97
C GLN A 182 16.40 -4.14 1.06
N MET A 183 15.14 -3.85 0.80
CA MET A 183 14.71 -2.76 -0.06
C MET A 183 13.68 -1.91 0.66
N GLU A 184 13.78 -0.59 0.50
CA GLU A 184 12.76 0.36 0.91
C GLU A 184 11.88 0.75 -0.30
N PRO A 185 10.56 0.83 -0.15
CA PRO A 185 9.70 1.38 -1.18
C PRO A 185 9.93 2.89 -1.33
N VAL A 186 10.06 3.35 -2.57
CA VAL A 186 10.27 4.75 -2.94
C VAL A 186 9.03 5.33 -3.61
N ASP A 187 8.37 4.54 -4.45
CA ASP A 187 7.16 4.91 -5.18
C ASP A 187 6.40 3.63 -5.56
N ILE A 188 5.08 3.69 -5.58
CA ILE A 188 4.21 2.59 -6.02
C ILE A 188 3.09 3.18 -6.85
N LYS A 189 2.92 2.67 -8.06
CA LYS A 189 1.91 3.16 -9.01
C LYS A 189 1.21 2.00 -9.68
N ALA A 190 -0.08 2.15 -9.93
CA ALA A 190 -0.80 1.25 -10.82
C ALA A 190 -0.93 1.93 -12.18
N VAL A 191 -0.46 1.24 -13.21
CA VAL A 191 -0.57 1.66 -14.61
C VAL A 191 -1.34 0.59 -15.37
N LYS A 192 -1.66 0.84 -16.64
CA LYS A 192 -2.39 -0.12 -17.47
C LYS A 192 -1.77 -1.52 -17.38
N ASN A 193 -2.54 -2.46 -16.85
CA ASN A 193 -2.22 -3.88 -16.68
C ASN A 193 -1.03 -4.23 -15.77
N ALA A 194 -0.52 -3.29 -14.96
CA ALA A 194 0.60 -3.57 -14.07
C ALA A 194 0.68 -2.66 -12.84
N MET A 195 1.29 -3.17 -11.78
CA MET A 195 1.74 -2.39 -10.63
C MET A 195 3.26 -2.19 -10.72
N ILE A 196 3.70 -0.94 -10.64
CA ILE A 196 5.10 -0.55 -10.69
C ILE A 196 5.55 -0.22 -9.27
N LEU A 197 6.54 -0.96 -8.77
CA LEU A 197 7.18 -0.72 -7.48
C LEU A 197 8.59 -0.20 -7.74
N LYS A 198 8.88 1.02 -7.30
CA LYS A 198 10.25 1.55 -7.25
C LYS A 198 10.81 1.31 -5.87
N LEU A 199 11.87 0.52 -5.80
CA LEU A 199 12.47 0.06 -4.56
C LEU A 199 13.93 0.50 -4.50
N ARG A 200 14.41 0.99 -3.37
CA ARG A 200 15.83 1.32 -3.19
C ARG A 200 16.50 0.29 -2.27
N PRO A 201 17.67 -0.23 -2.64
CA PRO A 201 18.46 -1.07 -1.74
C PRO A 201 18.85 -0.32 -0.47
N VAL A 202 18.65 -0.95 0.67
CA VAL A 202 19.13 -0.46 1.96
C VAL A 202 20.43 -1.18 2.27
N VAL A 203 21.54 -0.44 2.28
CA VAL A 203 22.84 -0.99 2.65
C VAL A 203 22.88 -1.05 4.18
N GLY A 204 22.69 -2.25 4.73
CA GLY A 204 22.86 -2.55 6.15
C GLY A 204 23.64 -3.85 6.29
N LYS A 205 24.52 -3.95 7.29
CA LYS A 205 25.13 -5.24 7.63
C LYS A 205 24.01 -6.19 8.03
N SER A 206 23.89 -7.34 7.35
CA SER A 206 23.16 -8.48 7.92
C SER A 206 23.76 -8.74 9.29
N ARG A 207 22.98 -8.53 10.36
CA ARG A 207 23.35 -9.05 11.67
C ARG A 207 23.18 -10.56 11.67
#